data_AF-A0A9E6ZWW2-F1
#
_entry.id   AF-A0A9E6ZWW2-F1
#
_cell.length_a   1.000
_cell.length_b   1.000
_cell.length_c   1.000
_cell.angle_alpha   90.00
_cell.angle_beta   90.00
_cell.angle_gamma   90.00
#
_symmetry.space_group_name_H-M   'P 1'
#
loop_
_entity.id
_entity.type
_entity.pdbx_description
1 polymer ?
#
loop_
_entity_poly.entity_id
_entity_poly.type
_entity_poly.pdbx_seq_one_letter_code
_entity_poly.pdbx_strand_id
1 'polypeptide(L)'
;MKKVVTLIILLTFLSSYAQKSDKIKFDYTATFVVKSKKNGYDTLNISVGQNGKYLYSEIPSLGKSFLKQVFKGRAQDNMESSPKFLLNTSTGRVIVSIQTGVSNFYMDLNIKDFAPGSPFGKENMNLLSEQTDKKINVLGEDVYLYRIFPEANQDDILLVGLSKKTDFQTTKHIGGFFKFLLDQSKSNTEFSINIPDGLVIYVESKGEEKMRCINIDHTKKTVSFNFNFNVE
;
A
#
# COMPACT_ATOMS: atom_id res chain seq x y z
N MET A 1 52.57 -11.79 -22.04
CA MET A 1 52.07 -11.35 -20.71
C MET A 1 51.11 -10.17 -20.79
N LYS A 2 51.47 -9.03 -21.41
CA LYS A 2 50.58 -7.84 -21.48
C LYS A 2 49.16 -8.13 -22.00
N LYS A 3 49.02 -8.91 -23.09
CA LYS A 3 47.71 -9.27 -23.68
C LYS A 3 46.82 -10.13 -22.76
N VAL A 4 47.42 -11.01 -21.94
CA VAL A 4 46.70 -11.87 -21.00
C VAL A 4 46.17 -11.05 -19.83
N VAL A 5 46.96 -10.09 -19.34
CA VAL A 5 46.53 -9.15 -18.30
C VAL A 5 45.38 -8.27 -18.80
N THR A 6 45.44 -7.78 -20.06
CA THR A 6 44.34 -7.03 -20.66
C THR A 6 43.04 -7.85 -20.77
N LEU A 7 43.14 -9.13 -21.12
CA LEU A 7 41.99 -10.03 -21.22
C LEU A 7 41.35 -10.31 -19.84
N ILE A 8 42.18 -10.51 -18.81
CA ILE A 8 41.71 -10.71 -17.43
C ILE A 8 41.02 -9.44 -16.90
N ILE A 9 41.60 -8.27 -17.14
CA ILE A 9 41.00 -6.99 -16.76
C ILE A 9 39.63 -6.83 -17.44
N LEU A 10 39.54 -7.10 -18.74
CA LEU A 10 38.28 -7.01 -19.49
C LEU A 10 37.21 -7.98 -18.94
N LEU A 11 37.58 -9.21 -18.61
CA LEU A 11 36.68 -10.21 -18.01
C LEU A 11 36.22 -9.83 -16.59
N THR A 12 37.06 -9.16 -15.80
CA THR A 12 36.69 -8.66 -14.47
C THR A 12 35.76 -7.43 -14.52
N PHE A 13 35.89 -6.59 -15.55
CA PHE A 13 34.97 -5.46 -15.76
C PHE A 13 33.61 -5.92 -16.29
N LEU A 14 33.55 -6.96 -17.13
CA LEU A 14 32.30 -7.53 -17.63
C LEU A 14 31.49 -8.26 -16.54
N SER A 15 32.15 -8.85 -15.55
CA SER A 15 31.48 -9.50 -14.39
C SER A 15 31.00 -8.51 -13.32
N SER A 16 31.35 -7.22 -13.44
CA SER A 16 30.98 -6.16 -12.50
C SER A 16 29.69 -5.43 -12.88
N TYR A 17 29.02 -5.80 -13.97
CA TYR A 17 27.60 -5.48 -14.18
C TYR A 17 26.75 -6.37 -13.26
N ALA A 18 26.96 -6.24 -11.95
CA ALA A 18 26.08 -6.79 -10.94
C ALA A 18 24.71 -6.13 -11.11
N GLN A 19 23.73 -6.96 -11.45
CA GLN A 19 22.33 -6.60 -11.66
C GLN A 19 21.89 -5.65 -10.55
N LYS A 20 21.37 -4.47 -10.94
CA LYS A 20 20.90 -3.45 -10.01
C LYS A 20 19.66 -4.00 -9.30
N SER A 21 19.86 -4.76 -8.23
CA SER A 21 18.78 -5.20 -7.36
C SER A 21 18.31 -3.96 -6.59
N ASP A 22 17.12 -3.47 -6.90
CA ASP A 22 16.53 -2.41 -6.08
C ASP A 22 16.24 -3.01 -4.70
N LYS A 23 16.82 -2.39 -3.67
CA LYS A 23 16.64 -2.76 -2.26
C LYS A 23 15.75 -1.72 -1.61
N ILE A 24 14.58 -2.16 -1.13
CA ILE A 24 13.66 -1.32 -0.38
C ILE A 24 13.71 -1.73 1.08
N LYS A 25 14.01 -0.76 1.94
CA LYS A 25 14.02 -0.91 3.38
C LYS A 25 12.67 -0.51 3.96
N PHE A 26 12.18 -1.31 4.88
CA PHE A 26 10.97 -1.08 5.67
C PHE A 26 11.39 -0.83 7.12
N ASP A 27 10.84 0.22 7.69
CA ASP A 27 11.20 0.74 9.01
C ASP A 27 10.39 0.04 10.11
N TYR A 28 9.16 -0.37 9.81
CA TYR A 28 8.29 -1.12 10.72
C TYR A 28 7.23 -1.94 9.96
N THR A 29 6.58 -2.86 10.67
CA THR A 29 5.36 -3.56 10.25
C THR A 29 4.23 -3.23 11.21
N ALA A 30 3.16 -2.64 10.69
CA ALA A 30 1.93 -2.42 11.44
C ALA A 30 0.93 -3.56 11.16
N THR A 31 0.37 -4.11 12.23
CA THR A 31 -0.68 -5.13 12.20
C THR A 31 -2.01 -4.50 12.53
N PHE A 32 -3.00 -4.70 11.66
CA PHE A 32 -4.35 -4.17 11.78
C PHE A 32 -5.36 -5.28 11.89
N VAL A 33 -6.38 -5.08 12.70
CA VAL A 33 -7.62 -5.84 12.65
C VAL A 33 -8.61 -5.04 11.80
N VAL A 34 -9.21 -5.68 10.79
CA VAL A 34 -10.15 -5.07 9.86
C VAL A 34 -11.45 -5.86 9.90
N LYS A 35 -12.59 -5.17 9.98
CA LYS A 35 -13.90 -5.82 9.98
C LYS A 35 -14.18 -6.44 8.60
N SER A 36 -14.50 -7.73 8.59
CA SER A 36 -14.70 -8.56 7.41
C SER A 36 -16.15 -8.95 7.25
N LYS A 37 -16.71 -8.87 6.03
CA LYS A 37 -18.10 -9.27 5.76
C LYS A 37 -18.35 -10.78 5.97
N LYS A 38 -17.32 -11.62 5.89
CA LYS A 38 -17.45 -13.09 5.95
C LYS A 38 -17.08 -13.67 7.32
N ASN A 39 -16.04 -13.15 7.97
CA ASN A 39 -15.43 -13.79 9.15
C ASN A 39 -15.44 -12.91 10.42
N GLY A 40 -16.18 -11.80 10.41
CA GLY A 40 -16.20 -10.83 11.52
C GLY A 40 -14.97 -9.93 11.50
N TYR A 41 -13.77 -10.48 11.66
CA TYR A 41 -12.51 -9.74 11.67
C TYR A 41 -11.39 -10.50 10.96
N ASP A 42 -10.61 -9.80 10.15
CA ASP A 42 -9.39 -10.30 9.50
C ASP A 42 -8.19 -9.49 9.98
N THR A 43 -7.00 -10.08 9.96
CA THR A 43 -5.75 -9.40 10.32
C THR A 43 -4.95 -9.06 9.06
N LEU A 44 -4.44 -7.84 9.01
CA LEU A 44 -3.65 -7.29 7.90
C LEU A 44 -2.30 -6.81 8.41
N ASN A 45 -1.21 -7.28 7.79
CA ASN A 45 0.14 -6.83 8.09
C ASN A 45 0.66 -5.93 6.96
N ILE A 46 1.02 -4.69 7.29
CA ILE A 46 1.57 -3.72 6.34
C ILE A 46 2.95 -3.30 6.82
N SER A 47 3.98 -3.65 6.06
CA SER A 47 5.32 -3.08 6.27
C SER A 47 5.41 -1.73 5.59
N VAL A 48 5.92 -0.74 6.32
CA VAL A 48 6.04 0.65 5.87
C VAL A 48 7.51 1.02 5.78
N GLY A 49 7.91 1.59 4.64
CA GLY A 49 9.29 2.01 4.39
C GLY A 49 9.36 3.43 3.85
N GLN A 50 10.43 4.13 4.21
CA GLN A 50 10.74 5.48 3.72
C GLN A 50 9.54 6.42 3.91
N ASN A 51 9.10 6.55 5.16
CA ASN A 51 8.05 7.49 5.58
C ASN A 51 6.67 7.29 4.92
N GLY A 52 6.37 6.06 4.46
CA GLY A 52 5.11 5.74 3.78
C GLY A 52 5.21 5.73 2.25
N LYS A 53 6.40 6.02 1.69
CA LYS A 53 6.63 5.91 0.24
C LYS A 53 6.45 4.48 -0.27
N TYR A 54 6.85 3.49 0.52
CA TYR A 54 6.70 2.08 0.17
C TYR A 54 5.84 1.34 1.19
N LEU A 55 4.84 0.62 0.68
CA LEU A 55 4.01 -0.28 1.46
C LEU A 55 4.19 -1.70 0.95
N TYR A 56 4.42 -2.64 1.86
CA TYR A 56 4.55 -4.06 1.54
C TYR A 56 3.56 -4.88 2.34
N SER A 57 2.91 -5.85 1.69
CA SER A 57 1.99 -6.75 2.36
C SER A 57 1.92 -8.11 1.69
N GLU A 58 1.63 -9.13 2.49
CA GLU A 58 1.36 -10.50 2.07
C GLU A 58 -0.08 -10.82 2.45
N ILE A 59 -1.02 -10.53 1.54
CA ILE A 59 -2.46 -10.68 1.80
C ILE A 59 -2.99 -11.81 0.91
N PRO A 60 -3.17 -13.03 1.45
CA PRO A 60 -3.65 -14.17 0.66
C PRO A 60 -4.99 -13.90 -0.03
N SER A 61 -5.92 -13.21 0.65
CA SER A 61 -7.24 -12.89 0.09
C SER A 61 -7.17 -11.93 -1.11
N LEU A 62 -6.25 -10.97 -1.09
CA LEU A 62 -6.02 -10.06 -2.22
C LEU A 62 -5.42 -10.82 -3.41
N GLY A 63 -4.44 -11.69 -3.18
CA GLY A 63 -3.86 -12.51 -4.25
C GLY A 63 -4.86 -13.48 -4.87
N LYS A 64 -5.68 -14.16 -4.07
CA LYS A 64 -6.76 -15.02 -4.58
C LYS A 64 -7.74 -14.23 -5.45
N SER A 65 -8.12 -13.03 -5.02
CA SER A 65 -9.04 -12.16 -5.77
C SER A 65 -8.41 -11.66 -7.08
N PHE A 66 -7.14 -11.27 -7.05
CA PHE A 66 -6.39 -10.85 -8.23
C PHE A 66 -6.25 -12.00 -9.25
N LEU A 67 -5.81 -13.17 -8.80
CA LEU A 67 -5.69 -14.38 -9.63
C LEU A 67 -7.05 -14.77 -10.26
N LYS A 68 -8.14 -14.65 -9.49
CA LYS A 68 -9.49 -14.92 -9.98
C LYS A 68 -9.88 -14.02 -11.15
N GLN A 69 -9.55 -12.73 -11.08
CA GLN A 69 -9.85 -11.77 -12.13
C GLN A 69 -8.97 -11.97 -13.37
N VAL A 70 -7.66 -12.16 -13.19
CA VAL A 70 -6.71 -12.30 -14.30
C VAL A 70 -6.87 -13.65 -15.01
N PHE A 71 -7.02 -14.75 -14.28
CA PHE A 71 -7.03 -16.11 -14.83
C PHE A 71 -8.42 -16.72 -14.99
N LYS A 72 -9.49 -15.90 -14.94
CA LYS A 72 -10.89 -16.27 -15.25
C LYS A 72 -11.32 -17.64 -14.71
N GLY A 73 -11.12 -17.89 -13.41
CA GLY A 73 -11.76 -19.03 -12.75
C GLY A 73 -11.05 -20.39 -12.81
N ARG A 74 -10.01 -20.60 -13.63
CA ARG A 74 -9.45 -21.96 -13.82
C ARG A 74 -8.47 -22.44 -12.75
N ALA A 75 -8.02 -21.58 -11.84
CA ALA A 75 -6.98 -21.87 -10.85
C ALA A 75 -7.48 -21.96 -9.39
N GLN A 76 -8.78 -22.21 -9.17
CA GLN A 76 -9.47 -21.31 -8.25
C GLN A 76 -9.60 -21.69 -6.76
N ASP A 77 -9.64 -22.95 -6.31
CA ASP A 77 -10.05 -23.16 -4.90
C ASP A 77 -8.96 -23.70 -3.95
N ASN A 78 -7.92 -24.37 -4.45
CA ASN A 78 -6.93 -25.06 -3.60
C ASN A 78 -5.47 -24.66 -3.83
N MET A 79 -5.20 -23.63 -4.64
CA MET A 79 -3.82 -23.17 -4.82
C MET A 79 -3.40 -22.31 -3.63
N GLU A 80 -2.53 -22.88 -2.79
CA GLU A 80 -1.69 -22.11 -1.89
C GLU A 80 -0.95 -21.07 -2.73
N SER A 81 -1.33 -19.81 -2.53
CA SER A 81 -0.66 -18.67 -3.13
C SER A 81 -0.11 -17.82 -2.01
N SER A 82 1.14 -17.43 -2.16
CA SER A 82 1.83 -16.49 -1.26
C SER A 82 2.02 -15.18 -2.00
N PRO A 83 0.95 -14.39 -2.20
CA PRO A 83 1.04 -13.16 -2.96
C PRO A 83 1.80 -12.11 -2.16
N LYS A 84 2.76 -11.46 -2.80
CA LYS A 84 3.52 -10.35 -2.26
C LYS A 84 3.19 -9.10 -3.05
N PHE A 85 2.79 -8.05 -2.34
CA PHE A 85 2.43 -6.76 -2.91
C PHE A 85 3.38 -5.70 -2.40
N LEU A 86 3.96 -4.93 -3.31
CA LEU A 86 4.80 -3.80 -3.02
C LEU A 86 4.27 -2.58 -3.77
N LEU A 87 3.73 -1.61 -3.03
CA LEU A 87 3.21 -0.36 -3.57
C LEU A 87 4.21 0.77 -3.33
N ASN A 88 4.54 1.49 -4.39
CA ASN A 88 5.13 2.83 -4.32
C ASN A 88 4.01 3.87 -4.34
N THR A 89 3.72 4.44 -3.19
CA THR A 89 2.59 5.39 -3.00
C THR A 89 2.80 6.71 -3.73
N SER A 90 4.04 7.07 -4.05
CA SER A 90 4.33 8.32 -4.78
C SER A 90 4.09 8.19 -6.28
N THR A 91 4.26 6.99 -6.85
CA THR A 91 4.10 6.76 -8.29
C THR A 91 2.84 5.97 -8.63
N GLY A 92 2.17 5.36 -7.65
CA GLY A 92 1.06 4.42 -7.89
C GLY A 92 1.52 3.11 -8.55
N ARG A 93 2.82 2.81 -8.55
CA ARG A 93 3.33 1.55 -9.12
C ARG A 93 3.21 0.43 -8.09
N VAL A 94 2.69 -0.71 -8.51
CA VAL A 94 2.52 -1.91 -7.69
C VAL A 94 3.31 -3.03 -8.33
N ILE A 95 4.26 -3.57 -7.59
CA ILE A 95 4.94 -4.82 -7.93
C ILE A 95 4.18 -5.95 -7.23
N VAL A 96 3.76 -6.94 -8.01
CA VAL A 96 3.07 -8.12 -7.53
C VAL A 96 3.91 -9.36 -7.85
N SER A 97 4.17 -10.18 -6.84
CA SER A 97 4.76 -11.50 -7.01
C SER A 97 3.77 -12.54 -6.50
N ILE A 98 3.42 -13.51 -7.34
CA ILE A 98 2.49 -14.58 -6.98
C ILE A 98 3.12 -15.91 -7.39
N GLN A 99 3.34 -16.77 -6.41
CA GLN A 99 3.66 -18.16 -6.64
C GLN A 99 2.38 -18.98 -6.54
N THR A 100 2.16 -19.88 -7.49
CA THR A 100 1.01 -20.79 -7.51
C THR A 100 1.43 -22.14 -8.09
N GLY A 101 1.54 -23.16 -7.23
CA GLY A 101 2.16 -24.43 -7.58
C GLY A 101 3.60 -24.24 -8.10
N VAL A 102 3.84 -24.65 -9.34
CA VAL A 102 5.15 -24.49 -10.03
C VAL A 102 5.27 -23.17 -10.81
N SER A 103 4.20 -22.38 -10.90
CA SER A 103 4.19 -21.14 -11.67
C SER A 103 4.53 -19.94 -10.80
N ASN A 104 5.45 -19.11 -11.28
CA ASN A 104 5.78 -17.82 -10.66
C ASN A 104 5.39 -16.68 -11.58
N PHE A 105 4.55 -15.79 -11.09
CA PHE A 105 4.12 -14.59 -11.79
C PHE A 105 4.74 -13.37 -11.12
N TYR A 106 5.31 -12.49 -11.94
CA TYR A 106 5.84 -11.21 -11.52
C TYR A 106 5.25 -10.14 -12.42
N MET A 107 4.65 -9.12 -11.82
CA MET A 107 3.95 -8.07 -12.54
C MET A 107 4.35 -6.73 -11.95
N ASP A 108 4.71 -5.79 -12.82
CA ASP A 108 4.89 -4.38 -12.49
C ASP A 108 3.74 -3.61 -13.12
N LEU A 109 2.84 -3.12 -12.28
CA LEU A 109 1.57 -2.56 -12.68
C LEU A 109 1.52 -1.09 -12.29
N ASN A 110 0.95 -0.26 -13.14
CA ASN A 110 0.50 1.06 -12.74
C ASN A 110 -0.95 0.94 -12.26
N ILE A 111 -1.23 1.24 -10.99
CA ILE A 111 -2.57 1.10 -10.42
C ILE A 111 -3.62 1.94 -11.17
N LYS A 112 -3.19 3.01 -11.87
CA LYS A 112 -4.05 3.81 -12.74
C LYS A 112 -4.72 3.02 -13.86
N ASP A 113 -4.07 1.96 -14.34
CA ASP A 113 -4.57 1.17 -15.46
C ASP A 113 -5.57 0.08 -15.02
N PHE A 114 -5.62 -0.19 -13.72
CA PHE A 114 -6.42 -1.29 -13.13
C PHE A 114 -7.43 -0.83 -12.08
N ALA A 115 -7.36 0.42 -11.63
CA ALA A 115 -8.31 0.91 -10.67
C ALA A 115 -9.71 0.90 -11.31
N PRO A 116 -10.72 0.36 -10.60
CA PRO A 116 -12.09 0.56 -11.02
C PRO A 116 -12.36 2.07 -11.10
N GLY A 117 -13.28 2.47 -12.00
CA GLY A 117 -13.75 3.86 -12.05
C GLY A 117 -14.12 4.36 -10.65
N SER A 118 -13.95 5.67 -10.42
CA SER A 118 -14.08 6.28 -9.09
C SER A 118 -15.31 5.74 -8.33
N PRO A 119 -15.16 5.30 -7.07
CA PRO A 119 -16.30 4.92 -6.23
C PRO A 119 -17.16 6.16 -5.89
N PHE A 120 -16.58 7.34 -6.06
CA PHE A 120 -17.27 8.62 -5.96
C PHE A 120 -17.83 8.93 -7.36
N GLY A 121 -19.11 9.30 -7.45
CA GLY A 121 -19.77 9.54 -8.73
C GLY A 121 -19.12 10.62 -9.60
N LYS A 122 -19.77 11.02 -10.70
CA LYS A 122 -19.27 12.07 -11.60
C LYS A 122 -19.29 13.49 -11.01
N GLU A 123 -19.63 13.64 -9.73
CA GLU A 123 -19.78 14.92 -9.08
C GLU A 123 -18.44 15.39 -8.51
N ASN A 124 -18.17 16.70 -8.61
CA ASN A 124 -17.03 17.31 -7.94
C ASN A 124 -17.22 17.15 -6.43
N MET A 125 -16.26 16.49 -5.76
CA MET A 125 -16.39 16.14 -4.35
C MET A 125 -15.21 16.69 -3.54
N ASN A 126 -15.40 17.84 -2.92
CA ASN A 126 -14.42 18.33 -1.95
C ASN A 126 -14.54 17.50 -0.67
N LEU A 127 -13.41 16.97 -0.19
CA LEU A 127 -13.32 16.31 1.11
C LEU A 127 -12.73 17.29 2.12
N LEU A 128 -13.39 17.43 3.26
CA LEU A 128 -12.97 18.26 4.37
C LEU A 128 -12.51 17.38 5.53
N SER A 129 -11.63 17.92 6.37
CA SER A 129 -11.22 17.26 7.60
C SER A 129 -11.07 18.23 8.77
N GLU A 130 -11.45 17.79 9.96
CA GLU A 130 -11.25 18.54 11.20
C GLU A 130 -11.02 17.61 12.39
N GLN A 131 -10.35 18.13 13.42
CA GLN A 131 -10.12 17.43 14.66
C GLN A 131 -11.39 17.46 15.52
N THR A 132 -11.72 16.33 16.13
CA THR A 132 -12.79 16.22 17.13
C THR A 132 -12.22 16.28 18.55
N ASP A 133 -13.07 16.51 19.55
CA ASP A 133 -12.68 16.42 20.96
C ASP A 133 -12.60 14.97 21.48
N LYS A 134 -13.04 14.00 20.68
CA LYS A 134 -13.04 12.57 21.05
C LYS A 134 -11.63 12.01 20.95
N LYS A 135 -11.20 11.34 22.02
CA LYS A 135 -9.98 10.54 22.08
C LYS A 135 -10.30 9.06 22.11
N ILE A 136 -9.37 8.26 21.60
CA ILE A 136 -9.40 6.81 21.75
C ILE A 136 -8.01 6.31 22.15
N ASN A 137 -7.97 5.28 22.98
CA ASN A 137 -6.73 4.60 23.32
C ASN A 137 -6.45 3.48 22.30
N VAL A 138 -5.31 3.56 21.64
CA VAL A 138 -4.81 2.53 20.72
C VAL A 138 -3.34 2.30 21.04
N LEU A 139 -2.97 1.05 21.33
CA LEU A 139 -1.60 0.68 21.72
C LEU A 139 -1.04 1.47 22.92
N GLY A 140 -1.90 1.81 23.88
CA GLY A 140 -1.50 2.61 25.05
C GLY A 140 -1.24 4.09 24.73
N GLU A 141 -1.58 4.56 23.53
CA GLU A 141 -1.53 5.97 23.13
C GLU A 141 -2.95 6.54 23.01
N ASP A 142 -3.20 7.67 23.67
CA ASP A 142 -4.44 8.43 23.49
C ASP A 142 -4.32 9.31 22.24
N VAL A 143 -5.09 8.98 21.21
CA VAL A 143 -5.11 9.72 19.94
C VAL A 143 -6.43 10.45 19.74
N TYR A 144 -6.35 11.68 19.23
CA TYR A 144 -7.54 12.42 18.79
C TYR A 144 -8.10 11.80 17.52
N LEU A 145 -9.43 11.80 17.41
CA LEU A 145 -10.11 11.43 16.17
C LEU A 145 -10.31 12.66 15.29
N TYR A 146 -10.09 12.48 13.99
CA TYR A 146 -10.37 13.46 12.95
C TYR A 146 -11.56 12.98 12.14
N ARG A 147 -12.55 13.84 11.89
CA ARG A 147 -13.63 13.54 10.95
C ARG A 147 -13.20 13.94 9.54
N ILE A 148 -13.42 13.04 8.59
CA ILE A 148 -13.25 13.24 7.15
C ILE A 148 -14.61 13.04 6.52
N PHE A 149 -15.09 14.02 5.75
CA PHE A 149 -16.43 14.00 5.17
C PHE A 149 -16.50 14.81 3.88
N PRO A 150 -17.39 14.46 2.94
CA PRO A 150 -17.68 15.29 1.77
C PRO A 150 -18.31 16.62 2.18
N GLU A 151 -17.89 17.72 1.58
CA GLU A 151 -18.48 19.05 1.80
C GLU A 151 -20.00 19.05 1.49
N ALA A 152 -20.40 18.34 0.44
CA ALA A 152 -21.79 18.23 0.01
C ALA A 152 -22.65 17.29 0.88
N ASN A 153 -22.04 16.42 1.70
CA ASN A 153 -22.77 15.47 2.54
C ASN A 153 -22.04 15.25 3.87
N GLN A 154 -22.38 16.07 4.86
CA GLN A 154 -21.73 16.07 6.17
C GLN A 154 -22.12 14.87 7.05
N ASP A 155 -23.11 14.07 6.66
CA ASP A 155 -23.53 12.90 7.41
C ASP A 155 -22.68 11.65 7.10
N ASP A 156 -21.98 11.63 5.95
CA ASP A 156 -21.11 10.52 5.57
C ASP A 156 -19.70 10.68 6.16
N ILE A 157 -19.63 10.56 7.48
CA ILE A 157 -18.41 10.80 8.26
C ILE A 157 -17.57 9.54 8.38
N LEU A 158 -16.28 9.69 8.08
CA LEU A 158 -15.22 8.76 8.43
C LEU A 158 -14.39 9.35 9.58
N LEU A 159 -14.33 8.66 10.72
CA LEU A 159 -13.47 9.04 11.84
C LEU A 159 -12.14 8.29 11.72
N VAL A 160 -11.02 9.01 11.80
CA VAL A 160 -9.68 8.44 11.72
C VAL A 160 -8.82 8.87 12.92
N GLY A 161 -8.09 7.92 13.49
CA GLY A 161 -7.08 8.18 14.53
C GLY A 161 -5.67 7.96 13.98
N LEU A 162 -4.75 8.88 14.29
CA LEU A 162 -3.37 8.84 13.78
C LEU A 162 -2.35 8.77 14.91
N SER A 163 -1.39 7.85 14.82
CA SER A 163 -0.22 7.83 15.70
C SER A 163 0.86 8.75 15.16
N LYS A 164 1.28 9.72 15.99
CA LYS A 164 2.39 10.63 15.66
C LYS A 164 3.77 10.03 15.97
N LYS A 165 3.81 8.83 16.57
CA LYS A 165 5.06 8.14 16.92
C LYS A 165 5.77 7.49 15.73
N THR A 166 5.11 7.45 14.58
CA THR A 166 5.64 6.89 13.33
C THR A 166 5.83 7.99 12.30
N ASP A 167 6.92 7.92 11.53
CA ASP A 167 7.28 8.92 10.52
C ASP A 167 6.46 8.80 9.21
N PHE A 168 5.17 8.52 9.30
CA PHE A 168 4.31 8.36 8.13
C PHE A 168 3.79 9.71 7.62
N GLN A 169 4.16 10.10 6.39
CA GLN A 169 3.70 11.35 5.76
C GLN A 169 2.27 11.20 5.20
N THR A 170 1.26 11.18 6.08
CA THR A 170 -0.14 10.92 5.72
C THR A 170 -0.65 11.89 4.67
N THR A 171 -0.43 13.19 4.82
CA THR A 171 -0.95 14.19 3.89
C THR A 171 -0.42 13.95 2.47
N LYS A 172 0.85 13.54 2.36
CA LYS A 172 1.48 13.22 1.08
C LYS A 172 0.95 11.92 0.48
N HIS A 173 0.89 10.85 1.27
CA HIS A 173 0.64 9.49 0.74
C HIS A 173 -0.84 9.14 0.66
N ILE A 174 -1.62 9.46 1.69
CA ILE A 174 -3.08 9.27 1.69
C ILE A 174 -3.72 10.31 0.78
N GLY A 175 -3.27 11.57 0.84
CA GLY A 175 -3.78 12.59 -0.07
C GLY A 175 -3.49 12.28 -1.55
N GLY A 176 -2.29 11.76 -1.84
CA GLY A 176 -1.98 11.25 -3.17
C GLY A 176 -2.88 10.09 -3.62
N PHE A 177 -3.23 9.18 -2.71
CA PHE A 177 -4.13 8.06 -3.00
C PHE A 177 -5.58 8.50 -3.26
N PHE A 178 -6.13 9.39 -2.43
CA PHE A 178 -7.48 9.93 -2.67
C PHE A 178 -7.54 10.76 -3.94
N LYS A 179 -6.54 11.62 -4.18
CA LYS A 179 -6.42 12.35 -5.44
C LYS A 179 -6.41 11.38 -6.63
N PHE A 180 -5.63 10.31 -6.53
CA PHE A 180 -5.60 9.28 -7.55
C PHE A 180 -6.99 8.67 -7.81
N LEU A 181 -7.75 8.32 -6.77
CA LEU A 181 -9.11 7.78 -6.92
C LEU A 181 -10.07 8.80 -7.56
N LEU A 182 -9.95 10.09 -7.22
CA LEU A 182 -10.80 11.17 -7.74
C LEU A 182 -10.43 11.59 -9.17
N ASP A 183 -9.15 11.51 -9.56
CA ASP A 183 -8.72 11.78 -10.93
C ASP A 183 -9.36 10.76 -11.92
N GLN A 184 -9.69 9.55 -11.47
CA GLN A 184 -10.40 8.55 -12.27
C GLN A 184 -11.86 8.93 -12.59
N SER A 185 -12.48 9.86 -11.84
CA SER A 185 -13.86 10.31 -12.11
C SER A 185 -13.98 11.36 -13.22
N LYS A 186 -12.87 11.83 -13.82
CA LYS A 186 -12.82 13.01 -14.72
C LYS A 186 -13.40 14.29 -14.08
N SER A 187 -13.40 14.35 -12.75
CA SER A 187 -13.88 15.49 -11.97
C SER A 187 -12.73 16.47 -11.74
N ASN A 188 -12.96 17.78 -11.86
CA ASN A 188 -12.01 18.83 -11.49
C ASN A 188 -12.01 19.03 -9.96
N THR A 189 -11.77 17.96 -9.22
CA THR A 189 -11.96 17.91 -7.78
C THR A 189 -10.68 18.34 -7.07
N GLU A 190 -10.80 19.33 -6.19
CA GLU A 190 -9.73 19.71 -5.28
C GLU A 190 -9.83 18.87 -3.99
N PHE A 191 -8.73 18.22 -3.63
CA PHE A 191 -8.62 17.44 -2.41
C PHE A 191 -7.78 18.21 -1.40
N SER A 192 -8.41 18.70 -0.33
CA SER A 192 -7.73 19.39 0.77
C SER A 192 -7.94 18.62 2.06
N ILE A 193 -6.99 17.75 2.40
CA ILE A 193 -6.94 17.13 3.72
C ILE A 193 -6.07 18.00 4.64
N ASN A 194 -6.64 18.38 5.77
CA ASN A 194 -5.98 19.00 6.90
C ASN A 194 -5.97 18.04 8.10
N ILE A 195 -5.18 16.98 7.99
CA ILE A 195 -4.88 16.05 9.09
C ILE A 195 -3.38 16.04 9.33
N PRO A 196 -2.92 15.80 10.57
CA PRO A 196 -1.48 15.73 10.84
C PRO A 196 -0.85 14.52 10.15
N ASP A 197 0.45 14.59 9.92
CA ASP A 197 1.23 13.41 9.57
C ASP A 197 1.22 12.41 10.75
N GLY A 198 1.28 11.12 10.42
CA GLY A 198 1.15 10.01 11.35
C GLY A 198 0.51 8.78 10.70
N LEU A 199 0.76 7.59 11.23
CA LEU A 199 0.14 6.37 10.71
C LEU A 199 -1.33 6.33 11.13
N VAL A 200 -2.23 6.05 10.19
CA VAL A 200 -3.65 5.78 10.52
C VAL A 200 -3.73 4.48 11.30
N ILE A 201 -4.07 4.57 12.59
CA ILE A 201 -4.14 3.43 13.52
C ILE A 201 -5.57 3.06 13.91
N TYR A 202 -6.56 3.87 13.53
CA TYR A 202 -7.97 3.63 13.82
C TYR A 202 -8.85 4.22 12.74
N VAL A 203 -9.91 3.50 12.35
CA VAL A 203 -10.94 3.97 11.43
C VAL A 203 -12.32 3.52 11.92
N GLU A 204 -13.25 4.45 11.98
CA GLU A 204 -14.65 4.25 12.33
C GLU A 204 -15.55 4.91 11.29
N SER A 205 -16.66 4.26 10.94
CA SER A 205 -17.66 4.81 10.03
C SER A 205 -19.04 4.37 10.50
N LYS A 206 -19.98 5.32 10.56
CA LYS A 206 -21.36 5.12 11.03
C LYS A 206 -21.42 4.50 12.43
N GLY A 207 -20.54 4.94 13.33
CA GLY A 207 -20.45 4.45 14.72
C GLY A 207 -19.85 3.05 14.87
N GLU A 208 -19.39 2.42 13.79
CA GLU A 208 -18.74 1.10 13.84
C GLU A 208 -17.25 1.20 13.54
N GLU A 209 -16.43 0.56 14.38
CA GLU A 209 -15.01 0.32 14.12
C GLU A 209 -14.85 -0.52 12.85
N LYS A 210 -14.08 0.00 11.89
CA LYS A 210 -13.74 -0.69 10.63
C LYS A 210 -12.31 -1.20 10.64
N MET A 211 -11.40 -0.49 11.31
CA MET A 211 -10.00 -0.86 11.41
C MET A 211 -9.39 -0.38 12.73
N ARG A 212 -8.55 -1.21 13.34
CA ARG A 212 -7.72 -0.86 14.50
C ARG A 212 -6.33 -1.47 14.39
N CYS A 213 -5.30 -0.69 14.65
CA CYS A 213 -3.93 -1.18 14.79
C CYS A 213 -3.76 -1.89 16.13
N ILE A 214 -3.25 -3.11 16.09
CA ILE A 214 -3.05 -3.97 17.27
C ILE A 214 -1.59 -4.27 17.57
N ASN A 215 -0.67 -3.96 16.64
CA ASN A 215 0.76 -4.04 16.88
C ASN A 215 1.54 -3.17 15.89
N ILE A 216 2.68 -2.63 16.34
CA ILE A 216 3.69 -1.99 15.47
C ILE A 216 5.05 -2.59 15.83
N ASP A 217 5.59 -3.42 14.94
CA ASP A 217 6.90 -4.03 15.06
C ASP A 217 7.95 -3.19 14.31
N HIS A 218 8.90 -2.61 15.04
CA HIS A 218 9.98 -1.79 14.47
C HIS A 218 11.18 -2.60 13.95
N THR A 219 11.02 -3.92 13.82
CA THR A 219 12.04 -4.77 13.19
C THR A 219 12.17 -4.42 11.71
N LYS A 220 13.32 -3.84 11.36
CA LYS A 220 13.62 -3.41 9.99
C LYS A 220 13.68 -4.61 9.05
N LYS A 221 13.02 -4.49 7.90
CA LYS A 221 13.02 -5.51 6.84
C LYS A 221 13.58 -4.92 5.55
N THR A 222 14.19 -5.75 4.72
CA THR A 222 14.61 -5.35 3.38
C THR A 222 13.99 -6.31 2.39
N VAL A 223 13.28 -5.76 1.41
CA VAL A 223 12.84 -6.50 0.23
C VAL A 223 13.82 -6.16 -0.88
N SER A 224 14.42 -7.18 -1.45
CA SER A 224 15.18 -7.09 -2.70
C SER A 224 14.37 -7.75 -3.79
N PHE A 225 14.23 -7.08 -4.92
CA PHE A 225 13.74 -7.70 -6.14
C PHE A 225 14.74 -7.45 -7.26
N ASN A 226 14.78 -8.41 -8.16
CA ASN A 226 15.66 -8.40 -9.31
C ASN A 226 14.83 -8.79 -10.51
N PHE A 227 14.37 -7.77 -11.24
CA PHE A 227 13.68 -7.96 -12.50
C PHE A 227 14.67 -7.60 -13.60
N ASN A 228 15.13 -8.62 -14.31
CA ASN A 228 15.99 -8.43 -15.45
C ASN A 228 15.35 -9.16 -16.63
N PHE A 229 14.79 -8.40 -17.56
CA PHE A 229 14.28 -8.94 -18.81
C PHE A 229 14.69 -8.01 -19.95
N ASN A 230 15.72 -8.43 -20.70
CA ASN A 230 16.23 -7.74 -21.87
C ASN A 230 15.99 -8.64 -23.09
N VAL A 231 15.43 -8.07 -24.15
CA VAL A 231 15.45 -8.66 -25.50
C VAL A 231 15.73 -7.50 -26.46
N GLU A 232 16.79 -7.65 -27.25
CA GLU A 232 17.19 -6.72 -28.31
C GLU A 232 16.22 -6.76 -29.51
#